data_AF-A0A6G7P5W9-F1
#
_entry.id   AF-A0A6G7P5W9-F1
#
_cell.length_a   1.000
_cell.length_b   1.000
_cell.length_c   1.000
_cell.angle_alpha   90.00
_cell.angle_beta   90.00
_cell.angle_gamma   90.00
#
_symmetry.space_group_name_H-M   'P 1'
#
loop_
_entity.id
_entity.type
_entity.pdbx_description
1 polymer ?
#
loop_
_entity_poly.entity_id
_entity_poly.type
_entity_poly.pdbx_seq_one_letter_code
_entity_poly.pdbx_strand_id
1 'polypeptide(L)' 'MAKVRLADAEPRIVPWLGHRTVQPDEVVTIPDDQFEAYVCQDIWQTVEPPKPKPAVKRAAKEGDV' A
#
# COMPACT_ATOMS: atom_id res chain seq x y z
N MET A 1 10.75 2.90 1.46
CA MET A 1 10.11 1.68 0.92
C MET A 1 9.32 1.07 2.05
N ALA A 2 8.07 0.69 1.77
CA ALA A 2 7.18 0.02 2.72
C ALA A 2 7.06 -1.46 2.36
N LYS A 3 6.67 -2.30 3.32
CA LYS A 3 6.37 -3.72 3.06
C LYS A 3 4.91 -4.02 3.41
N VAL A 4 4.22 -4.60 2.44
CA VAL A 4 2.84 -5.07 2.59
C VAL A 4 2.78 -6.57 2.29
N ARG A 5 1.93 -7.29 3.01
CA ARG A 5 1.61 -8.70 2.79
C ARG A 5 0.29 -8.80 2.06
N LEU A 6 0.19 -9.70 1.09
CA LEU A 6 -1.11 -10.07 0.54
C LEU A 6 -1.88 -10.85 1.63
N ALA A 7 -2.95 -10.26 2.15
CA ALA A 7 -3.81 -10.86 3.17
C ALA A 7 -4.91 -11.74 2.56
N ASP A 8 -5.11 -11.60 1.24
CA ASP A 8 -6.05 -12.41 0.48
C ASP A 8 -5.52 -13.84 0.25
N ALA A 9 -6.42 -14.80 0.14
CA ALA A 9 -6.10 -16.21 -0.08
C ALA A 9 -5.82 -16.53 -1.56
N GLU A 10 -6.16 -15.63 -2.48
CA GLU A 10 -5.95 -15.80 -3.90
C GLU A 10 -4.67 -15.09 -4.37
N PRO A 11 -3.87 -15.72 -5.26
CA PRO A 11 -2.69 -15.08 -5.81
C PRO A 11 -3.07 -13.86 -6.66
N ARG A 12 -2.39 -12.73 -6.43
CA ARG A 12 -2.70 -11.43 -7.04
C ARG A 12 -1.60 -11.01 -8.01
N ILE A 13 -1.98 -10.59 -9.22
CA ILE A 13 -1.03 -9.99 -10.17
C ILE A 13 -0.80 -8.54 -9.80
N VAL A 14 0.47 -8.19 -9.69
CA VAL A 14 0.92 -6.87 -9.27
C VAL A 14 1.66 -6.16 -10.43
N PRO A 15 0.97 -5.27 -11.18
CA PRO A 15 1.50 -4.73 -12.44
C PRO A 15 2.76 -3.86 -12.23
N TRP A 16 2.81 -3.05 -11.18
CA TRP A 16 3.97 -2.18 -10.90
C TRP A 16 5.20 -2.94 -10.36
N LEU A 17 5.08 -4.22 -9.97
CA LEU A 17 6.22 -5.12 -9.70
C LEU A 17 6.68 -5.85 -10.98
N GLY A 18 6.43 -5.26 -12.15
CA GLY A 18 6.71 -5.89 -13.43
C GLY A 18 5.74 -7.03 -13.74
N HIS A 19 4.45 -6.85 -13.43
CA HIS A 19 3.40 -7.87 -13.61
C HIS A 19 3.68 -9.18 -12.86
N ARG A 20 4.31 -9.09 -11.69
CA ARG A 20 4.63 -10.25 -10.86
C ARG A 20 3.38 -10.76 -10.15
N THR A 21 3.20 -12.07 -10.14
CA THR A 21 2.18 -12.74 -9.32
C THR A 21 2.68 -12.87 -7.89
N VAL A 22 1.92 -12.32 -6.94
CA VAL A 22 2.18 -12.35 -5.50
C VAL A 22 1.30 -13.44 -4.90
N GLN A 23 1.91 -14.35 -4.15
CA GLN A 23 1.19 -15.43 -3.48
C GLN A 23 0.44 -14.91 -2.23
N PRO A 24 -0.61 -15.60 -1.77
CA PRO A 24 -1.20 -15.35 -0.46
C PRO A 24 -0.10 -15.38 0.60
N ASP A 25 -0.18 -14.46 1.55
CA ASP A 25 0.78 -14.27 2.63
C ASP A 25 2.19 -13.82 2.22
N GLU A 26 2.41 -13.57 0.93
CA GLU A 26 3.69 -13.09 0.44
C GLU A 26 3.86 -11.60 0.77
N VAL A 27 5.05 -11.28 1.30
CA VAL A 27 5.44 -9.90 1.62
C VAL A 27 6.14 -9.28 0.42
N VAL A 28 5.60 -8.16 -0.06
CA VAL A 28 6.19 -7.38 -1.15
C VAL A 28 6.64 -6.02 -0.68
N THR A 29 7.76 -5.58 -1.24
CA THR A 29 8.29 -4.24 -1.00
C THR A 29 7.75 -3.28 -2.05
N ILE A 30 7.12 -2.21 -1.60
CA ILE A 30 6.48 -1.21 -2.44
C ILE A 30 7.06 0.20 -2.16
N PRO A 31 6.92 1.13 -3.11
CA PRO A 31 7.24 2.53 -2.87
C PRO A 31 6.36 3.11 -1.74
N ASP A 32 6.92 4.00 -0.91
CA ASP A 32 6.17 4.61 0.20
C ASP A 32 4.93 5.38 -0.30
N ASP A 33 5.01 5.97 -1.50
CA ASP A 33 3.93 6.71 -2.14
C ASP A 33 2.74 5.84 -2.57
N GLN A 34 2.93 4.52 -2.69
CA GLN A 34 1.86 3.56 -3.01
C GLN A 34 1.28 2.89 -1.76
N PHE A 35 1.92 3.05 -0.60
CA PHE A 35 1.55 2.34 0.62
C PHE A 35 0.10 2.61 1.05
N GLU A 36 -0.33 3.88 1.06
CA GLU A 36 -1.71 4.23 1.44
C GLU A 36 -2.75 3.63 0.49
N ALA A 37 -2.48 3.63 -0.83
CA ALA A 37 -3.39 3.06 -1.83
C ALA A 37 -3.58 1.55 -1.66
N TYR A 38 -2.58 0.88 -1.08
CA TYR A 38 -2.59 -0.55 -0.79
C TYR A 38 -3.29 -0.89 0.51
N VAL A 39 -2.90 -0.23 1.61
CA VAL A 39 -3.47 -0.47 2.94
C VAL A 39 -4.94 -0.08 3.02
N CYS A 40 -5.39 0.82 2.15
CA CYS A 40 -6.82 1.11 2.01
C CYS A 40 -7.62 -0.04 1.38
N GLN A 41 -6.97 -1.01 0.74
CA GLN A 41 -7.63 -2.19 0.19
C GLN A 41 -7.59 -3.31 1.24
N ASP A 42 -8.72 -3.98 1.46
CA ASP A 42 -8.87 -5.05 2.45
C ASP A 42 -7.97 -6.28 2.18
N ILE A 43 -7.47 -6.41 0.94
CA ILE A 43 -6.61 -7.51 0.49
C ILE A 43 -5.14 -7.37 0.92
N TRP A 44 -4.71 -6.23 1.47
CA TRP A 44 -3.30 -5.98 1.83
C TRP A 44 -3.13 -5.65 3.31
N GLN A 45 -2.17 -6.31 3.96
CA GLN A 45 -1.83 -6.07 5.36
C GLN A 45 -0.49 -5.34 5.48
N THR A 46 -0.43 -4.35 6.36
CA THR A 46 0.83 -3.65 6.68
C THR A 46 1.78 -4.58 7.44
N VAL A 47 2.98 -4.82 6.90
CA VAL A 47 4.04 -5.58 7.58
C VAL A 47 5.09 -4.62 8.14
N GLU A 48 5.58 -3.72 7.29
CA GLU A 48 6.55 -2.70 7.68
C GLU A 48 6.05 -1.36 7.15
N PRO A 49 5.65 -0.43 8.03
CA PRO A 49 5.20 0.88 7.58
C PRO A 49 6.34 1.62 6.88
N PRO A 50 6.03 2.50 5.91
CA PRO A 50 7.03 3.39 5.33
C PRO A 50 7.72 4.17 6.44
N LYS A 51 9.02 4.47 6.29
CA LYS A 51 9.68 5.41 7.19
C LYS A 51 8.84 6.68 7.24
N PRO A 52 8.57 7.25 8.43
CA PRO A 52 7.71 8.42 8.56
C PRO A 52 8.27 9.54 7.69
N LYS A 53 7.70 9.71 6.49
CA LYS A 53 7.79 10.98 5.78
C LYS A 53 6.92 11.92 6.60
N PRO A 54 7.41 13.12 6.97
CA PRO A 54 6.61 14.06 7.74
C PRO A 54 5.28 14.22 7.01
N ALA A 55 4.17 13.91 7.69
CA ALA A 55 2.84 14.06 7.15
C ALA A 55 2.71 15.49 6.64
N VAL A 56 2.80 15.68 5.32
CA VAL A 56 2.41 16.94 4.70
C VAL A 56 0.90 16.95 4.84
N LYS A 57 0.46 17.59 5.92
CA LYS A 57 -0.93 17.94 6.17
C LYS A 57 -1.35 18.76 4.96
N ARG A 58 -1.92 18.12 3.93
CA ARG A 58 -2.73 18.85 2.98
C ARG A 58 -3.97 19.24 3.74
N ALA A 59 -3.98 20.49 4.18
CA ALA A 59 -5.19 21.19 4.55
C ALA A 59 -6.21 20.94 3.44
N ALA A 60 -7.21 20.09 3.73
CA ALA A 60 -8.47 20.14 3.02
C ALA A 60 -9.01 21.54 3.27
N LYS A 61 -8.93 22.37 2.22
CA LYS A 61 -9.49 23.70 2.22
C LYS A 61 -11.01 23.57 2.36
N GLU A 62 -11.50 24.13 3.44
CA GLU A 62 -12.85 24.65 3.67
C GLU A 62 -13.57 25.06 2.37
N GLY A 63 -14.82 24.63 2.24
CA GLY A 63 -15.70 24.93 1.09
C GLY A 63 -17.16 24.79 1.50
N ASP A 64 -17.60 25.78 2.26
CA ASP A 64 -18.99 26.15 2.61
C ASP A 64 -19.80 26.46 1.34
N VAL A 65 -21.02 25.90 1.22
CA VAL A 65 -22.14 26.43 0.41
C VAL A 65 -23.47 26.01 1.00
#